data_AF-A0A1S9ZMN2-F1
#
_entry.id   AF-A0A1S9ZMN2-F1
#
_cell.length_a   1.000
_cell.length_b   1.000
_cell.length_c   1.000
_cell.angle_alpha   90.00
_cell.angle_beta   90.00
_cell.angle_gamma   90.00
#
_symmetry.space_group_name_H-M   'P 1'
#
loop_
_entity.id
_entity.type
_entity.pdbx_description
1 polymer ?
#
loop_
_entity_poly.entity_id
_entity_poly.type
_entity_poly.pdbx_seq_one_letter_code
_entity_poly.pdbx_strand_id
1 'polypeptide(L)'
;MTTIAMVAGMIPAVFASGAGAAFRAPMAIAVICGLVASTLLSLVFVPVVYSLMDDLREWLAPKLAKLTSVTPEDRIPRREG
;
A
#
# COMPACT_ATOMS: atom_id res chain seq x y z
N MET A 1 -10.78 -7.92 3.17
CA MET A 1 -12.07 -8.52 2.77
C MET A 1 -11.99 -9.13 1.37
N THR A 2 -11.55 -8.38 0.36
CA THR A 2 -11.41 -8.83 -1.04
C THR A 2 -10.42 -9.98 -1.24
N THR A 3 -9.27 -9.96 -0.55
CA THR A 3 -8.25 -11.03 -0.64
C THR A 3 -8.81 -12.39 -0.23
N ILE A 4 -9.60 -12.43 0.84
CA ILE A 4 -10.18 -13.69 1.37
C ILE A 4 -11.16 -14.28 0.36
N ALA A 5 -12.01 -13.44 -0.27
CA ALA A 5 -12.94 -13.88 -1.29
C ALA A 5 -12.23 -14.41 -2.55
N MET A 6 -11.17 -13.74 -3.01
CA MET A 6 -10.35 -14.22 -4.13
C MET A 6 -9.69 -15.57 -3.83
N VAL A 7 -9.06 -15.71 -2.66
CA VAL A 7 -8.42 -16.96 -2.26
C VAL A 7 -9.45 -18.08 -2.14
N ALA A 8 -10.60 -17.82 -1.51
CA ALA A 8 -11.69 -18.79 -1.39
C ALA A 8 -12.22 -19.27 -2.75
N GLY A 9 -12.33 -18.38 -3.74
CA GLY A 9 -12.73 -18.76 -5.11
C GLY A 9 -11.70 -19.61 -5.87
N MET A 10 -10.42 -19.54 -5.49
CA MET A 10 -9.34 -20.31 -6.12
C MET A 10 -9.07 -21.66 -5.43
N ILE A 11 -9.62 -21.89 -4.23
CA ILE A 11 -9.54 -23.19 -3.53
C ILE A 11 -9.89 -24.39 -4.44
N PRO A 12 -11.02 -24.43 -5.17
CA PRO A 12 -11.33 -25.56 -6.02
C PRO A 12 -10.34 -25.75 -7.18
N ALA A 13 -9.65 -24.69 -7.63
CA ALA A 13 -8.62 -24.79 -8.68
C ALA A 13 -7.34 -25.48 -8.19
N VAL A 14 -7.06 -25.46 -6.88
CA VAL A 14 -5.93 -26.15 -6.25
C VAL A 14 -6.24 -27.64 -6.04
N PHE A 15 -7.48 -27.98 -5.69
CA PHE A 15 -7.92 -29.38 -5.47
C PHE A 15 -8.42 -30.09 -6.73
N ALA A 16 -8.61 -29.38 -7.84
CA ALA A 16 -9.05 -29.96 -9.10
C ALA A 16 -8.00 -30.91 -9.67
N SER A 17 -8.24 -32.22 -9.55
CA SER A 17 -7.48 -33.28 -10.20
C SER A 17 -8.15 -33.67 -11.53
N GLY A 18 -7.47 -33.44 -12.66
CA GLY A 18 -7.98 -33.73 -14.00
C GLY A 18 -7.02 -33.30 -15.10
N ALA A 19 -7.38 -33.52 -16.37
CA ALA A 19 -6.56 -33.09 -17.52
C ALA A 19 -6.34 -31.55 -17.47
N GLY A 20 -5.09 -31.11 -17.40
CA GLY A 20 -4.71 -29.70 -17.25
C GLY A 20 -4.50 -29.22 -15.80
N ALA A 21 -4.74 -30.08 -14.79
CA ALA A 21 -4.46 -29.76 -13.39
C ALA A 21 -2.98 -29.46 -13.12
N ALA A 22 -2.08 -30.15 -13.83
CA ALA A 22 -0.63 -29.94 -13.73
C ALA A 22 -0.20 -28.49 -14.02
N PHE A 23 -0.99 -27.72 -14.79
CA PHE A 23 -0.71 -26.32 -15.08
C PHE A 23 -1.57 -25.35 -14.25
N ARG A 24 -2.81 -25.71 -13.94
CA ARG A 24 -3.72 -24.82 -13.19
C ARG A 24 -3.40 -24.75 -11.70
N ALA A 25 -3.01 -25.87 -11.10
CA ALA A 25 -2.66 -25.92 -9.68
C ALA A 25 -1.46 -25.01 -9.31
N PRO A 26 -0.29 -25.07 -9.99
CA PRO A 26 0.83 -24.20 -9.64
C PRO A 26 0.54 -22.71 -9.91
N MET A 27 -0.25 -22.40 -10.94
CA MET A 27 -0.67 -21.03 -11.22
C MET A 27 -1.57 -20.46 -10.12
N ALA A 28 -2.55 -21.25 -9.65
CA ALA A 28 -3.43 -20.85 -8.54
C ALA A 28 -2.65 -20.66 -7.24
N ILE A 29 -1.72 -21.56 -6.93
CA ILE A 29 -0.85 -21.44 -5.75
C ILE A 29 0.01 -20.18 -5.80
N ALA A 30 0.62 -19.88 -6.95
CA ALA A 30 1.43 -18.67 -7.13
C ALA A 30 0.62 -17.38 -6.89
N VAL A 31 -0.62 -17.33 -7.38
CA VAL A 31 -1.50 -16.17 -7.18
C VAL A 31 -1.91 -16.02 -5.71
N ILE A 32 -2.29 -17.12 -5.04
CA ILE A 32 -2.66 -17.09 -3.61
C ILE A 32 -1.49 -16.58 -2.77
N CYS A 33 -0.29 -17.12 -2.98
CA CYS A 33 0.91 -16.67 -2.28
C CYS A 33 1.22 -15.20 -2.57
N GLY A 34 1.12 -14.76 -3.82
CA GLY A 34 1.35 -13.37 -4.21
C GLY A 34 0.36 -12.39 -3.57
N LEU A 35 -0.92 -12.77 -3.48
CA LEU A 35 -1.95 -11.96 -2.84
C LEU A 35 -1.74 -11.83 -1.32
N VAL A 36 -1.39 -12.94 -0.67
CA VAL A 36 -1.06 -12.94 0.77
C VAL A 36 0.19 -12.11 1.02
N ALA A 37 1.26 -12.35 0.26
CA ALA A 37 2.51 -11.60 0.37
C ALA A 37 2.29 -10.10 0.11
N SER A 38 1.49 -9.72 -0.89
CA SER A 38 1.18 -8.31 -1.18
C SER A 38 0.41 -7.64 -0.04
N THR A 39 -0.52 -8.36 0.59
CA THR A 39 -1.27 -7.86 1.74
C THR A 39 -0.33 -7.62 2.93
N LEU A 40 0.54 -8.59 3.24
CA LEU A 40 1.52 -8.48 4.32
C LEU A 40 2.56 -7.41 4.04
N LEU A 41 3.07 -7.36 2.81
CA LEU A 41 4.04 -6.38 2.36
C LEU A 41 3.44 -4.98 2.49
N SER A 42 2.20 -4.76 2.05
CA SER A 42 1.54 -3.44 2.16
C SER A 42 1.41 -2.98 3.61
N LEU A 43 1.03 -3.87 4.54
CA LEU A 43 0.93 -3.54 5.97
C LEU A 43 2.24 -3.01 6.56
N VAL A 44 3.38 -3.49 6.08
CA VAL A 44 4.71 -3.05 6.54
C VAL A 44 5.29 -1.94 5.66
N PHE A 45 5.05 -1.98 4.36
CA PHE A 45 5.61 -1.06 3.38
C PHE A 45 5.01 0.33 3.49
N VAL A 46 3.69 0.44 3.68
CA VAL A 46 3.00 1.72 3.84
C VAL A 46 3.57 2.55 5.00
N PRO A 47 3.72 2.05 6.25
CA PRO A 47 4.28 2.85 7.34
C PRO A 47 5.76 3.18 7.11
N VAL A 48 6.54 2.29 6.50
CA VAL A 48 7.95 2.57 6.16
C VAL A 48 8.05 3.72 5.16
N VAL A 49 7.26 3.68 4.09
CA VAL A 49 7.22 4.77 3.10
C VAL A 49 6.73 6.07 3.73
N TYR A 50 5.72 6.00 4.62
CA TYR A 50 5.24 7.19 5.32
C TYR A 50 6.33 7.82 6.19
N SER A 51 7.06 7.03 6.98
CA SER A 51 8.20 7.50 7.78
C SER A 51 9.27 8.15 6.90
N LEU A 52 9.64 7.51 5.78
CA LEU A 52 10.60 8.07 4.82
C LEU A 52 10.14 9.42 4.25
N MET A 53 8.84 9.57 3.99
CA MET A 53 8.28 10.79 3.43
C MET A 53 8.20 11.91 4.47
N ASP A 54 7.90 11.57 5.72
CA ASP A 54 7.94 12.50 6.86
C ASP A 54 9.37 13.00 7.10
N ASP A 55 10.37 12.10 7.11
CA ASP A 55 11.78 12.44 7.24
C ASP A 55 12.24 13.36 6.08
N LEU A 56 11.81 13.04 4.86
CA LEU A 56 12.11 13.87 3.69
C LEU A 56 11.46 15.25 3.80
N ARG A 57 10.22 15.32 4.29
CA ARG A 57 9.50 16.59 4.52
C ARG A 57 10.20 17.42 5.59
N GLU A 58 10.65 16.83 6.69
CA GLU A 58 11.41 17.54 7.73
C GLU A 58 12.76 18.04 7.22
N TRP A 59 13.40 17.34 6.29
CA TRP A 59 14.64 17.79 5.67
C TRP A 59 14.42 18.90 4.62
N LEU A 60 13.34 18.81 3.82
CA LEU A 60 13.00 19.81 2.81
C LEU A 60 12.36 21.07 3.40
N ALA A 61 11.57 20.95 4.46
CA ALA A 61 10.86 22.05 5.11
C ALA A 61 11.77 23.22 5.50
N PRO A 62 12.94 23.05 6.16
CA PRO A 62 13.83 24.16 6.49
C PRO A 62 14.52 24.76 5.26
N LYS A 63 14.71 23.99 4.18
CA LYS A 63 15.26 24.50 2.92
C LYS A 63 14.22 25.30 2.12
N LEU A 64 12.96 24.84 2.10
CA LEU A 64 11.86 25.56 1.47
C LEU A 64 11.42 26.77 2.30
N ALA A 65 11.44 26.70 3.63
CA ALA A 65 11.15 27.84 4.51
C ALA A 65 12.16 28.99 4.33
N LYS A 66 13.38 28.70 3.85
CA LYS A 66 14.36 29.72 3.47
C LYS A 66 14.08 30.37 2.10
N LEU A 67 13.30 29.72 1.24
CA LEU A 67 12.98 30.20 -0.12
C LEU A 67 11.56 30.75 -0.24
N THR A 68 10.65 30.29 0.61
CA THR A 68 9.24 30.69 0.62
C THR A 68 9.00 31.55 1.86
N SER A 69 8.84 32.86 1.66
CA SER A 69 8.48 33.85 2.67
C SER A 69 7.04 33.73 3.16
N VAL A 70 6.50 32.52 3.32
CA VAL A 70 5.17 32.30 3.90
C VAL A 70 5.35 32.30 5.41
N THR A 71 5.23 33.51 5.96
CA THR A 71 5.18 33.78 7.40
C THR A 71 3.97 33.06 8.02
N PRO A 72 4.11 32.49 9.23
CA PRO A 72 3.00 31.91 10.01
C PRO A 72 1.79 32.84 10.24
N GLU A 73 1.96 34.15 10.00
CA GLU A 73 0.94 35.21 10.07
C GLU A 73 -0.19 35.07 9.03
N ASP A 74 0.03 34.41 7.89
CA ASP A 74 -1.02 34.20 6.86
C ASP A 74 -1.97 33.04 7.21
N ARG A 75 -1.70 32.35 8.33
CA ARG A 75 -2.55 31.27 8.85
C ARG A 75 -3.63 31.78 9.80
N ILE A 76 -3.74 33.08 10.04
CA ILE A 76 -4.84 33.62 10.86
C ILE A 76 -6.10 33.56 10.00
N PRO A 77 -7.07 32.66 10.28
CA PRO A 77 -8.36 32.74 9.64
C PRO A 77 -8.92 34.10 10.02
N ARG A 78 -9.04 34.98 9.02
CA ARG A 78 -9.78 36.22 9.10
C ARG A 78 -11.13 35.83 9.68
N ARG A 79 -11.31 36.07 10.98
CA ARG A 79 -12.61 35.97 11.63
C ARG A 79 -13.47 37.00 10.93
N GLU A 80 -14.26 36.52 9.99
CA GLU A 80 -15.36 37.28 9.43
C GLU A 80 -16.31 37.62 10.59
N GLY A 81 -16.72 38.89 10.58
CA GLY A 81 -17.36 39.61 11.70
C GLY A 81 -18.72 39.10 12.11
#